data_AF-A0AAW3ZPR6-F1
#
_entry.id   AF-A0AAW3ZPR6-F1
#
_cell.length_a   1.000
_cell.length_b   1.000
_cell.length_c   1.000
_cell.angle_alpha   90.00
_cell.angle_beta   90.00
_cell.angle_gamma   90.00
#
_symmetry.space_group_name_H-M   'P 1'
#
loop_
_entity.id
_entity.type
_entity.pdbx_description
1 polymer ?
#
loop_
_entity_poly.entity_id
_entity_poly.type
_entity_poly.pdbx_seq_one_letter_code
_entity_poly.pdbx_strand_id
1 'polypeptide(L)'
;MARCYAEDAEFQDPVFHLRGRREIGGMWAMLCDAVRQKGRDVWALEFSIGAADDLRGSAHWEPRYRFSATGRMVHNIIDAEFEFKDGLIQRHRDHFSFWRWSRQALGPIGLVLGWTPVLAGKVKSQAQANLQRYLASHR
;
A
#
# COMPACT_ATOMS: atom_id res chain seq x y z
N MET A 1 -3.28 -12.85 2.92
CA MET A 1 -2.36 -12.07 2.08
C MET A 1 -0.93 -12.59 2.10
N ALA A 2 -0.18 -12.56 3.20
CA ALA A 2 1.26 -12.93 3.19
C ALA A 2 1.57 -14.28 2.51
N ARG A 3 0.73 -15.31 2.73
CA ARG A 3 0.86 -16.64 2.13
C ARG A 3 0.71 -16.69 0.61
N CYS A 4 0.15 -15.65 -0.02
CA CYS A 4 -0.01 -15.55 -1.47
C CYS A 4 1.26 -15.11 -2.18
N TYR A 5 2.28 -14.62 -1.45
CA TYR A 5 3.54 -14.14 -2.02
C TYR A 5 4.63 -15.22 -1.99
N ALA A 6 5.48 -15.23 -3.00
CA ALA A 6 6.74 -15.98 -3.01
C ALA A 6 7.67 -15.49 -1.88
N GLU A 7 8.64 -16.31 -1.48
CA GLU A 7 9.55 -15.97 -0.38
C GLU A 7 10.40 -14.74 -0.67
N ASP A 8 10.83 -14.61 -1.92
CA ASP A 8 11.66 -13.54 -2.48
C ASP A 8 10.85 -12.52 -3.30
N ALA A 9 9.52 -12.46 -3.09
CA ALA A 9 8.64 -11.57 -3.84
C ALA A 9 9.03 -10.08 -3.71
N GLU A 10 8.68 -9.28 -4.72
CA GLU A 10 8.87 -7.83 -4.71
C GLU A 10 7.51 -7.10 -4.71
N PHE A 11 7.38 -6.08 -3.87
CA PHE A 11 6.22 -5.18 -3.87
C PHE A 11 6.68 -3.74 -4.10
N GLN A 12 5.99 -3.03 -4.99
CA GLN A 12 6.26 -1.63 -5.25
C GLN A 12 4.99 -0.82 -5.39
N ASP A 13 4.94 0.32 -4.71
CA ASP A 13 3.97 1.38 -4.94
C ASP A 13 4.67 2.76 -4.84
N PRO A 14 3.96 3.89 -5.01
CA PRO A 14 4.53 5.22 -4.81
C PRO A 14 5.15 5.53 -3.43
N VAL A 15 4.88 4.73 -2.40
CA VAL A 15 5.28 4.90 -0.98
C VAL A 15 6.25 3.80 -0.50
N PHE A 16 6.11 2.57 -0.97
CA PHE A 16 6.82 1.38 -0.52
C PHE A 16 7.59 0.73 -1.66
N HIS A 17 8.76 0.20 -1.33
CA HIS A 17 9.51 -0.72 -2.17
C HIS A 17 10.06 -1.80 -1.25
N LEU A 18 9.42 -2.97 -1.24
CA LEU A 18 9.62 -4.02 -0.26
C LEU A 18 10.08 -5.30 -0.92
N ARG A 19 10.87 -6.09 -0.18
CA ARG A 19 11.36 -7.39 -0.64
C ARG A 19 11.08 -8.48 0.37
N GLY A 20 10.67 -9.62 -0.17
CA GLY A 20 10.39 -10.83 0.54
C GLY A 20 9.05 -10.84 1.27
N ARG A 21 8.53 -12.06 1.45
CA ARG A 21 7.21 -12.33 2.05
C ARG A 21 6.98 -11.63 3.38
N ARG A 22 8.04 -11.51 4.20
CA ARG A 22 7.96 -10.95 5.55
C ARG A 22 7.62 -9.46 5.54
N GLU A 23 8.33 -8.65 4.74
CA GLU A 23 8.09 -7.21 4.70
C GLU A 23 6.73 -6.90 4.08
N ILE A 24 6.40 -7.57 2.97
CA ILE A 24 5.12 -7.40 2.27
C ILE A 24 3.97 -7.82 3.18
N GLY A 25 4.07 -8.98 3.83
CA GLY A 25 3.08 -9.47 4.79
C GLY A 25 2.90 -8.52 5.97
N GLY A 26 4.00 -8.00 6.52
CA GLY A 26 3.98 -7.03 7.61
C GLY A 26 3.31 -5.71 7.22
N MET A 27 3.53 -5.23 6.00
CA MET A 27 2.86 -4.05 5.48
C MET A 27 1.34 -4.24 5.46
N TRP A 28 0.86 -5.35 4.88
CA TRP A 28 -0.58 -5.64 4.84
C TRP A 28 -1.17 -5.78 6.26
N ALA A 29 -0.48 -6.47 7.16
CA ALA A 29 -0.92 -6.63 8.55
C ALA A 29 -1.00 -5.28 9.28
N MET A 30 0.03 -4.44 9.15
CA MET A 30 0.08 -3.09 9.71
C MET A 30 -1.09 -2.22 9.22
N LEU A 31 -1.39 -2.26 7.91
CA LEU A 31 -2.51 -1.51 7.34
C LEU A 31 -3.86 -2.00 7.86
N CYS A 32 -4.07 -3.32 7.91
CA CYS A 32 -5.29 -3.90 8.47
C CYS A 32 -5.47 -3.55 9.96
N ASP A 33 -4.41 -3.59 10.75
CA ASP A 33 -4.47 -3.26 12.17
C ASP A 33 -4.76 -1.78 12.40
N ALA A 34 -4.19 -0.90 11.58
CA ALA A 34 -4.52 0.53 11.62
C ALA A 34 -6.03 0.75 11.39
N VAL A 35 -6.62 0.07 10.40
CA VAL A 35 -8.07 0.15 10.13
C VAL A 35 -8.88 -0.42 11.30
N ARG A 36 -8.49 -1.57 11.84
CA ARG A 36 -9.20 -2.20 12.98
C ARG A 36 -9.18 -1.33 14.23
N GLN A 37 -8.04 -0.71 14.53
CA GLN A 37 -7.89 0.15 15.70
C GLN A 37 -8.61 1.49 15.51
N LYS A 38 -8.48 2.11 14.33
CA LYS A 38 -8.95 3.47 14.05
C LYS A 38 -9.33 3.62 12.58
N GLY A 39 -10.59 3.34 12.25
CA GLY A 39 -11.13 3.57 10.90
C GLY A 39 -12.11 2.52 10.38
N ARG A 40 -12.46 1.50 11.17
CA ARG A 40 -13.43 0.47 10.78
C ARG A 40 -14.81 1.03 10.44
N ASP A 41 -15.20 2.14 11.07
CA ASP A 41 -16.44 2.88 10.85
C ASP A 41 -16.56 3.45 9.42
N VAL A 42 -15.44 3.71 8.76
CA VAL A 42 -15.38 4.38 7.45
C VAL A 42 -14.68 3.55 6.37
N TRP A 43 -14.25 2.34 6.69
CA TRP A 43 -13.56 1.48 5.74
C TRP A 43 -14.51 0.95 4.68
N ALA A 44 -14.16 1.16 3.41
CA ALA A 44 -14.84 0.56 2.27
C ALA A 44 -13.81 0.17 1.20
N LEU A 45 -14.12 -0.88 0.44
CA LEU A 45 -13.29 -1.37 -0.65
C LEU A 45 -14.18 -1.74 -1.84
N GLU A 46 -13.94 -1.07 -2.96
CA GLU A 46 -14.44 -1.48 -4.28
C GLU A 46 -13.28 -2.09 -5.05
N PHE A 47 -13.53 -3.14 -5.81
CA PHE A 47 -12.50 -3.73 -6.67
C PHE A 47 -13.12 -4.42 -7.88
N SER A 48 -12.33 -4.53 -8.94
CA SER A 48 -12.57 -5.38 -10.10
C SER A 48 -11.28 -6.08 -10.49
N ILE A 49 -11.41 -7.32 -10.96
CA ILE A 49 -10.27 -8.09 -11.47
C ILE A 49 -10.20 -7.85 -12.98
N GLY A 50 -9.00 -7.56 -13.47
CA GLY A 50 -8.71 -7.44 -14.90
C GLY A 50 -8.42 -8.80 -15.52
N ALA A 51 -7.65 -8.80 -16.61
CA ALA A 51 -7.18 -10.04 -17.22
C ALA A 51 -6.19 -10.74 -16.28
N ALA A 52 -6.31 -12.06 -16.16
CA ALA A 52 -5.38 -12.88 -15.41
C ALA A 52 -5.20 -14.26 -16.06
N ASP A 53 -3.97 -14.76 -16.02
CA ASP A 53 -3.55 -16.09 -16.43
C ASP A 53 -2.52 -16.64 -15.42
N ASP A 54 -1.90 -17.77 -15.74
CA ASP A 54 -0.93 -18.43 -14.85
C ASP A 54 0.36 -17.63 -14.61
N LEU A 55 0.63 -16.59 -15.41
CA LEU A 55 1.87 -15.81 -15.38
C LEU A 55 1.64 -14.36 -14.93
N ARG A 56 0.49 -13.77 -15.27
CA ARG A 56 0.21 -12.35 -15.02
C ARG A 56 -1.23 -12.11 -14.61
N GLY A 57 -1.44 -11.01 -13.90
CA GLY A 57 -2.78 -10.54 -13.55
C GLY A 57 -2.83 -9.03 -13.39
N SER A 58 -4.03 -8.47 -13.45
CA SER A 58 -4.27 -7.10 -13.04
C SER A 58 -5.55 -6.96 -12.22
N ALA A 59 -5.61 -5.92 -11.41
CA ALA A 59 -6.82 -5.56 -10.66
C ALA A 59 -6.92 -4.05 -10.55
N HIS A 60 -8.15 -3.55 -10.50
CA HIS A 60 -8.44 -2.18 -10.12
C HIS A 60 -9.09 -2.18 -8.75
N TRP A 61 -8.60 -1.36 -7.83
CA TRP A 61 -9.14 -1.33 -6.47
C TRP A 61 -9.11 0.07 -5.86
N GLU A 62 -10.19 0.39 -5.15
CA GLU A 62 -10.45 1.71 -4.59
C GLU A 62 -10.77 1.64 -3.10
N PRO A 63 -9.74 1.66 -2.22
CA PRO A 63 -9.98 1.71 -0.79
C PRO A 63 -10.35 3.12 -0.33
N ARG A 64 -11.37 3.21 0.53
CA ARG A 64 -11.73 4.43 1.27
C ARG A 64 -11.43 4.22 2.75
N TYR A 65 -10.59 5.06 3.33
CA TYR A 65 -10.09 4.91 4.70
C TYR A 65 -9.76 6.20 5.40
N ARG A 66 -9.59 6.11 6.72
CA ARG A 66 -9.01 7.15 7.55
C ARG A 66 -7.49 6.97 7.62
N PHE A 67 -6.72 7.95 7.15
CA PHE A 67 -5.26 7.89 7.22
C PHE A 67 -4.78 8.06 8.67
N SER A 68 -4.10 7.05 9.20
CA SER A 68 -3.80 6.96 10.64
C SER A 68 -2.93 8.10 11.18
N ALA A 69 -2.04 8.67 10.37
CA ALA A 69 -1.15 9.73 10.80
C ALA A 69 -1.82 11.11 10.96
N THR A 70 -2.91 11.37 10.21
CA THR A 70 -3.55 12.70 10.17
C THR A 70 -5.05 12.67 10.46
N GLY A 71 -5.66 11.49 10.52
CA GLY A 71 -7.11 11.31 10.70
C GLY A 71 -7.96 11.67 9.48
N ARG A 72 -7.34 12.06 8.36
CA ARG A 72 -8.05 12.51 7.14
C ARG A 72 -8.60 11.34 6.33
N MET A 73 -9.71 11.58 5.65
CA MET A 73 -10.29 10.62 4.71
C MET A 73 -9.47 10.58 3.41
N VAL A 74 -9.19 9.36 2.96
CA VAL A 74 -8.50 9.08 1.71
C VAL A 74 -9.35 8.11 0.90
N HIS A 75 -9.61 8.48 -0.36
CA HIS A 75 -10.08 7.58 -1.40
C HIS A 75 -8.92 7.35 -2.37
N ASN A 76 -8.26 6.19 -2.23
CA ASN A 76 -7.19 5.81 -3.14
C ASN A 76 -7.80 5.10 -4.35
N ILE A 77 -7.23 5.32 -5.53
CA ILE A 77 -7.63 4.64 -6.77
C ILE A 77 -6.36 4.00 -7.29
N ILE A 78 -6.35 2.67 -7.37
CA ILE A 78 -5.13 1.89 -7.53
C ILE A 78 -5.33 0.88 -8.66
N ASP A 79 -4.39 0.89 -9.60
CA ASP A 79 -4.25 -0.15 -10.62
C ASP A 79 -3.09 -1.05 -10.23
N ALA A 80 -3.38 -2.32 -9.99
CA ALA A 80 -2.44 -3.34 -9.55
C ALA A 80 -2.06 -4.25 -10.72
N GLU A 81 -0.77 -4.54 -10.84
CA GLU A 81 -0.20 -5.53 -11.75
C GLU A 81 0.52 -6.62 -10.96
N PHE A 82 0.30 -7.87 -11.37
CA PHE A 82 0.86 -9.05 -10.73
C PHE A 82 1.64 -9.89 -11.73
N GLU A 83 2.79 -10.40 -11.31
CA GLU A 83 3.50 -11.50 -11.96
C GLU A 83 3.49 -12.70 -11.03
N PHE A 84 3.10 -13.85 -11.56
CA PHE A 84 2.98 -15.10 -10.81
C PHE A 84 4.12 -16.07 -11.17
N LYS A 85 4.52 -16.87 -10.18
CA LYS A 85 5.44 -17.98 -10.32
C LYS A 85 5.01 -19.10 -9.38
N ASP A 86 4.82 -20.30 -9.92
CA ASP A 86 4.38 -21.48 -9.16
C ASP A 86 3.08 -21.22 -8.36
N GLY A 87 2.15 -20.44 -8.93
CA GLY A 87 0.89 -20.05 -8.30
C GLY A 87 1.01 -19.02 -7.18
N LEU A 88 2.19 -18.44 -6.96
CA LEU A 88 2.45 -17.39 -5.97
C LEU A 88 2.76 -16.06 -6.65
N ILE A 89 2.47 -14.96 -5.98
CA ILE A 89 2.83 -13.61 -6.44
C ILE A 89 4.35 -13.43 -6.28
N GLN A 90 5.05 -13.31 -7.41
CA GLN A 90 6.48 -12.99 -7.46
C GLN A 90 6.71 -11.48 -7.50
N ARG A 91 5.91 -10.74 -8.26
CA ARG A 91 5.96 -9.27 -8.30
C ARG A 91 4.56 -8.71 -8.19
N HIS A 92 4.43 -7.65 -7.41
CA HIS A 92 3.21 -6.87 -7.28
C HIS A 92 3.55 -5.38 -7.38
N ARG A 93 2.94 -4.70 -8.34
CA ARG A 93 3.13 -3.28 -8.59
C ARG A 93 1.79 -2.57 -8.51
N ASP A 94 1.66 -1.68 -7.55
CA ASP A 94 0.50 -0.80 -7.41
C ASP A 94 0.82 0.57 -8.01
N HIS A 95 -0.08 1.06 -8.87
CA HIS A 95 -0.02 2.38 -9.46
C HIS A 95 -1.14 3.25 -8.93
N PHE A 96 -0.76 4.41 -8.36
CA PHE A 96 -1.72 5.47 -8.04
C PHE A 96 -1.05 6.84 -8.12
N SER A 97 -1.85 7.89 -8.26
CA SER A 97 -1.34 9.27 -8.26
C SER A 97 -0.89 9.67 -6.86
N PHE A 98 0.43 9.68 -6.63
CA PHE A 98 1.01 10.12 -5.36
C PHE A 98 0.53 11.51 -4.96
N TRP A 99 0.44 12.45 -5.90
CA TRP A 99 -0.03 13.81 -5.62
C TRP A 99 -1.49 13.86 -5.17
N ARG A 100 -2.39 13.15 -5.87
CA ARG A 100 -3.81 13.06 -5.46
C ARG A 100 -3.94 12.42 -4.08
N TRP A 101 -3.17 11.37 -3.82
CA TRP A 101 -3.13 10.70 -2.54
C TRP A 101 -2.57 11.62 -1.43
N SER A 102 -1.42 12.28 -1.66
CA SER A 102 -0.76 13.12 -0.67
C SER A 102 -1.63 14.31 -0.28
N ARG A 103 -2.35 14.90 -1.24
CA ARG A 103 -3.31 15.97 -1.00
C ARG A 103 -4.42 15.56 -0.03
N GLN A 104 -4.93 14.33 -0.15
CA GLN A 104 -5.94 13.79 0.76
C GLN A 104 -5.34 13.40 2.12
N ALA A 105 -4.21 12.69 2.11
CA ALA A 105 -3.58 12.14 3.31
C ALA A 105 -2.95 13.22 4.20
N LEU A 106 -2.31 14.23 3.62
CA LEU A 106 -1.49 15.23 4.34
C LEU A 106 -2.11 16.64 4.37
N GLY A 107 -3.25 16.86 3.72
CA GLY A 107 -3.95 18.14 3.73
C GLY A 107 -3.12 19.27 3.08
N PRO A 108 -3.06 20.48 3.68
CA PRO A 108 -2.38 21.63 3.08
C PRO A 108 -0.90 21.39 2.70
N ILE A 109 -0.18 20.61 3.52
CA ILE A 109 1.21 20.22 3.23
C ILE A 109 1.26 19.33 1.98
N GLY A 110 0.34 18.37 1.86
CA GLY A 110 0.24 17.51 0.68
C GLY A 110 -0.24 18.23 -0.56
N LEU A 111 -1.02 19.31 -0.42
CA LEU A 111 -1.49 20.14 -1.51
C LEU A 111 -0.36 21.02 -2.07
N VAL A 112 0.43 21.64 -1.18
CA VAL A 112 1.50 22.59 -1.55
C VAL A 112 2.80 21.87 -1.92
N LEU A 113 3.13 20.73 -1.30
CA LEU A 113 4.41 20.04 -1.48
C LEU A 113 4.28 18.63 -2.08
N GLY A 114 3.06 18.15 -2.37
CA GLY A 114 2.79 16.82 -2.95
C GLY A 114 3.52 16.52 -4.26
N TRP A 115 3.88 17.56 -5.00
CA TRP A 115 4.60 17.47 -6.28
C TRP A 115 6.13 17.46 -6.12
N THR A 116 6.65 17.69 -4.90
CA THR A 116 8.10 17.77 -4.65
C THR A 116 8.70 16.40 -4.33
N PRO A 117 9.90 16.08 -4.84
CA PRO A 117 10.59 14.83 -4.51
C PRO A 117 10.96 14.73 -3.02
N VAL A 118 11.12 15.86 -2.34
CA VAL A 118 11.45 15.93 -0.90
C VAL A 118 10.32 15.35 -0.05
N LEU A 119 9.06 15.73 -0.32
CA LEU A 119 7.92 15.19 0.43
C LEU A 119 7.75 13.69 0.15
N ALA A 120 7.88 13.27 -1.10
CA ALA A 120 7.82 11.85 -1.46
C ALA A 120 8.89 11.05 -0.71
N GLY A 121 10.15 11.52 -0.69
CA GLY A 121 11.23 10.89 0.07
C GLY A 121 10.92 10.79 1.57
N LYS A 122 10.42 11.87 2.19
CA LYS A 122 10.06 11.87 3.62
C LYS A 122 8.92 10.89 3.93
N VAL A 123 7.89 10.84 3.08
CA VAL A 123 6.77 9.89 3.24
C VAL A 123 7.28 8.45 3.14
N LYS A 124 8.10 8.14 2.13
CA LYS A 124 8.71 6.81 1.95
C LYS A 124 9.52 6.41 3.18
N SER A 125 10.43 7.26 3.65
CA SER A 125 11.26 7.00 4.82
C SER A 125 10.43 6.78 6.09
N GLN A 126 9.39 7.59 6.30
CA GLN A 126 8.51 7.44 7.46
C GLN A 126 7.69 6.14 7.40
N ALA A 127 7.20 5.77 6.21
CA ALA A 127 6.47 4.53 5.98
C ALA A 127 7.36 3.31 6.24
N GLN A 128 8.59 3.30 5.71
CA GLN A 128 9.60 2.28 5.98
C GLN A 128 9.87 2.15 7.49
N ALA A 129 10.11 3.26 8.18
CA ALA A 129 10.40 3.26 9.62
C ALA A 129 9.21 2.75 10.46
N ASN A 130 7.97 3.06 10.07
CA ASN A 130 6.76 2.52 10.71
C ASN A 130 6.66 1.01 10.52
N LEU A 131 6.91 0.52 9.31
CA LEU A 131 6.89 -0.92 9.01
C LEU A 131 7.94 -1.68 9.83
N GLN A 132 9.18 -1.18 9.88
CA GLN A 132 10.23 -1.82 10.66
C GLN A 132 9.90 -1.87 12.17
N ARG A 133 9.30 -0.80 12.71
CA ARG A 133 8.78 -0.81 14.09
C ARG A 133 7.68 -1.85 14.30
N TYR A 134 6.74 -1.97 13.36
CA TYR A 134 5.67 -2.96 13.42
C TYR A 134 6.21 -4.40 13.37
N LEU A 135 7.13 -4.68 12.46
CA LEU A 135 7.78 -6.00 12.33
C LEU A 135 8.62 -6.37 13.56
N ALA A 136 9.19 -5.39 14.24
CA ALA A 136 9.95 -5.63 15.47
C ALA A 136 9.05 -5.99 16.66
N SER A 137 7.82 -5.46 16.72
CA SER A 137 6.87 -5.73 17.80
C SER A 137 5.98 -6.96 17.59
N HIS A 138 5.96 -7.52 16.37
CA HIS A 138 5.11 -8.68 16.00
C HIS A 138 5.95 -9.84 15.44
N ARG A 139 6.95 -10.30 16.22
CA ARG A 139 7.79 -11.45 15.85
C ARG A 139 7.02 -12.77 15.90
#